data_AF-A0A485AFM1-F1
#
_entry.id   AF-A0A485AFM1-F1
#
_cell.length_a   1.000
_cell.length_b   1.000
_cell.length_c   1.000
_cell.angle_alpha   90.00
_cell.angle_beta   90.00
_cell.angle_gamma   90.00
#
_symmetry.space_group_name_H-M   'P 1'
#
loop_
_entity.id
_entity.type
_entity.pdbx_description
1 polymer ?
#
loop_
_entity_poly.entity_id
_entity_poly.type
_entity_poly.pdbx_seq_one_letter_code
_entity_poly.pdbx_strand_id
1 'polypeptide(L)'
;MRDWEVLKSASVDAIAAGKLLLASGKVSVTIQEPCDEVLYASATVYTVDESATVTIAGGHTRVVRIVKNNVVLLDAGGCAGSGEESAVSLENVTLAQVVEFAEQVPFERISFILDAALLNDALSHEGLRAPYGLHIGATLQRQRERGLLAKDLLSDIIIRTSAASDARIGRSLFASDEQFRFGEPGDCRHHASGGGG
;
A
#
# COMPACT_ATOMS: atom_id res chain seq x y z
N MET A 1 -1.95 -2.31 -15.98
CA MET A 1 -3.20 -2.78 -15.33
C MET A 1 -3.31 -2.11 -13.97
N ARG A 2 -4.49 -1.61 -13.57
CA ARG A 2 -4.75 -0.99 -12.24
C ARG A 2 -4.55 -2.08 -11.17
N ASP A 3 -4.35 -1.71 -9.91
CA ASP A 3 -4.84 -2.49 -8.73
C ASP A 3 -3.97 -2.43 -7.45
N TRP A 4 -3.20 -1.37 -7.16
CA TRP A 4 -2.73 -1.13 -5.77
C TRP A 4 -2.69 0.35 -5.37
N GLU A 5 -3.57 1.16 -5.94
CA GLU A 5 -3.83 2.51 -5.46
C GLU A 5 -5.34 2.70 -5.34
N VAL A 6 -5.91 2.21 -4.22
CA VAL A 6 -7.37 2.12 -3.96
C VAL A 6 -8.11 3.44 -4.21
N LEU A 7 -7.43 4.59 -4.08
CA LEU A 7 -8.04 5.91 -4.23
C LEU A 7 -7.51 6.73 -5.42
N LYS A 8 -6.64 6.20 -6.29
CA LYS A 8 -6.06 7.01 -7.40
C LYS A 8 -7.11 7.51 -8.39
N SER A 9 -8.15 6.72 -8.61
CA SER A 9 -9.28 7.05 -9.48
C SER A 9 -10.47 7.66 -8.73
N ALA A 10 -10.34 7.92 -7.43
CA ALA A 10 -11.39 8.61 -6.69
C ALA A 10 -11.42 10.06 -7.15
N SER A 11 -12.56 10.51 -7.69
CA SER A 11 -12.73 11.92 -8.03
C SER A 11 -12.70 12.77 -6.75
N VAL A 12 -12.39 14.05 -6.90
CA VAL A 12 -12.48 15.02 -5.79
C VAL A 12 -13.87 14.97 -5.14
N ASP A 13 -14.91 14.83 -5.96
CA ASP A 13 -16.30 14.69 -5.49
C ASP A 13 -16.52 13.41 -4.68
N ALA A 14 -15.94 12.28 -5.10
CA ALA A 14 -16.04 11.01 -4.37
C ALA A 14 -15.33 11.09 -3.01
N ILE A 15 -14.17 11.76 -2.95
CA ILE A 15 -13.44 12.00 -1.70
C ILE A 15 -14.26 12.91 -0.78
N ALA A 16 -14.83 13.99 -1.31
CA ALA A 16 -15.68 14.90 -0.54
C ALA A 16 -16.93 14.20 0.00
N ALA A 17 -17.59 13.39 -0.84
CA ALA A 17 -18.73 12.57 -0.42
C ALA A 17 -18.36 11.57 0.68
N GLY A 18 -17.21 10.89 0.55
CA GLY A 18 -16.69 9.97 1.57
C GLY A 18 -16.44 10.66 2.91
N LYS A 19 -15.80 11.85 2.91
CA LYS A 19 -15.61 12.67 4.12
C LYS A 19 -16.94 13.07 4.76
N LEU A 20 -17.95 13.40 3.96
CA LEU A 20 -19.28 13.75 4.45
C LEU A 20 -20.02 12.55 5.07
N LEU A 21 -19.84 11.34 4.53
CA LEU A 21 -20.37 10.12 5.12
C LEU A 21 -19.75 9.82 6.50
N LEU A 22 -18.44 10.06 6.65
CA LEU A 22 -17.76 9.94 7.95
C LEU A 22 -18.28 11.00 8.94
N ALA A 23 -18.33 12.28 8.53
CA ALA A 23 -18.76 13.38 9.38
C ALA A 23 -20.25 13.26 9.80
N SER A 24 -21.09 12.67 8.97
CA SER A 24 -22.51 12.40 9.28
C SER A 24 -22.75 11.11 10.06
N GLY A 25 -21.70 10.36 10.41
CA GLY A 25 -21.79 9.11 11.16
C GLY A 25 -22.40 7.94 10.38
N LYS A 26 -22.55 8.06 9.06
CA LYS A 26 -23.06 6.99 8.20
C LYS A 26 -22.03 5.89 7.92
N VAL A 27 -20.75 6.22 8.08
CA VAL A 27 -19.64 5.28 8.03
C VAL A 27 -18.84 5.44 9.32
N SER A 28 -18.50 4.31 9.95
CA SER A 28 -17.62 4.26 11.11
C SER A 28 -16.50 3.26 10.85
N VAL A 29 -15.33 3.56 11.39
CA VAL A 29 -14.15 2.68 11.35
C VAL A 29 -13.66 2.56 12.78
N THR A 30 -13.51 1.33 13.26
CA THR A 30 -13.09 1.04 14.63
C THR A 30 -12.02 -0.04 14.62
N ILE A 31 -11.10 0.04 15.57
CA ILE A 31 -10.13 -1.03 15.81
C ILE A 31 -10.85 -2.14 16.56
N GLN A 32 -10.70 -3.38 16.09
CA GLN A 32 -11.25 -4.55 16.77
C GLN A 32 -10.37 -4.88 17.98
N GLU A 33 -10.94 -4.80 19.19
CA GLU A 33 -10.29 -5.19 20.44
C GLU A 33 -11.25 -6.00 21.31
N PRO A 34 -10.84 -7.15 21.87
CA PRO A 34 -9.57 -7.85 21.62
C PRO A 34 -9.52 -8.46 20.20
N CYS A 35 -8.31 -8.67 19.68
CA CYS A 35 -8.07 -9.34 18.40
C CYS A 35 -6.82 -10.22 18.49
N ASP A 36 -7.01 -11.53 18.34
CA ASP A 36 -5.93 -12.53 18.43
C ASP A 36 -5.27 -12.81 17.06
N GLU A 37 -5.83 -12.26 15.99
CA GLU A 37 -5.43 -12.49 14.60
C GLU A 37 -4.50 -11.37 14.10
N VAL A 38 -3.40 -11.74 13.42
CA VAL A 38 -2.47 -10.76 12.83
C VAL A 38 -3.14 -9.93 11.75
N LEU A 39 -4.09 -10.52 11.03
CA LEU A 39 -4.91 -9.84 10.03
C LEU A 39 -6.38 -10.11 10.34
N TYR A 40 -7.12 -9.04 10.60
CA TYR A 40 -8.56 -9.06 10.77
C TYR A 40 -9.17 -7.83 10.10
N ALA A 41 -10.23 -8.03 9.32
CA ALA A 41 -11.07 -6.94 8.86
C ALA A 41 -12.53 -7.41 8.78
N SER A 42 -13.45 -6.58 9.25
CA SER A 42 -14.88 -6.82 9.18
C SER A 42 -15.57 -5.59 8.62
N ALA A 43 -16.45 -5.79 7.65
CA ALA A 43 -17.25 -4.73 7.06
C ALA A 43 -18.72 -5.08 7.18
N THR A 44 -19.51 -4.16 7.74
CA THR A 44 -20.97 -4.28 7.80
C THR A 44 -21.61 -3.19 6.97
N VAL A 45 -22.53 -3.59 6.09
CA VAL A 45 -23.36 -2.69 5.30
C VAL A 45 -24.79 -2.79 5.81
N TYR A 46 -25.46 -1.63 5.89
CA TYR A 46 -26.84 -1.52 6.34
C TYR A 46 -27.71 -0.91 5.25
N THR A 47 -28.95 -1.38 5.15
CA THR A 47 -30.05 -0.72 4.45
C THR A 47 -31.11 -0.33 5.49
N VAL A 48 -32.30 0.10 5.05
CA VAL A 48 -33.40 0.43 5.97
C VAL A 48 -33.83 -0.80 6.78
N ASP A 49 -33.87 -1.97 6.14
CA ASP A 49 -34.47 -3.18 6.72
C ASP A 49 -33.47 -4.35 6.86
N GLU A 50 -32.31 -4.27 6.21
CA GLU A 50 -31.35 -5.37 6.14
C GLU A 50 -29.93 -4.96 6.55
N SER A 51 -29.15 -5.94 7.00
CA SER A 51 -27.71 -5.81 7.24
C SER A 51 -26.95 -7.01 6.70
N ALA A 52 -25.71 -6.77 6.26
CA ALA A 52 -24.78 -7.81 5.86
C ALA A 52 -23.37 -7.52 6.39
N THR A 53 -22.77 -8.48 7.08
CA THR A 53 -21.41 -8.41 7.62
C THR A 53 -20.54 -9.49 6.98
N VAL A 54 -19.35 -9.11 6.52
CA VAL A 54 -18.32 -10.04 6.04
C VAL A 54 -17.05 -9.80 6.84
N THR A 55 -16.44 -10.90 7.30
CA THR A 55 -15.19 -10.87 8.07
C THR A 55 -14.14 -11.71 7.37
N ILE A 56 -12.95 -11.12 7.20
CA ILE A 56 -11.72 -11.84 6.84
C ILE A 56 -10.80 -11.92 8.06
N ALA A 57 -10.15 -13.06 8.25
CA ALA A 57 -9.17 -13.25 9.31
C ALA A 57 -8.12 -14.31 8.95
N GLY A 58 -6.92 -14.20 9.50
CA GLY A 58 -5.80 -15.14 9.30
C GLY A 58 -5.13 -15.09 7.91
N GLY A 59 -5.70 -14.37 6.94
CA GLY A 59 -5.12 -14.18 5.60
C GLY A 59 -5.83 -13.10 4.79
N HIS A 60 -5.13 -12.52 3.80
CA HIS A 60 -5.57 -11.32 3.07
C HIS A 60 -6.88 -11.49 2.28
N THR A 61 -7.26 -12.72 1.95
CA THR A 61 -8.46 -13.05 1.16
C THR A 61 -9.34 -14.10 1.83
N ARG A 62 -8.99 -14.52 3.06
CA ARG A 62 -9.67 -15.62 3.76
C ARG A 62 -10.93 -15.12 4.45
N VAL A 63 -12.08 -15.31 3.83
CA VAL A 63 -13.38 -15.03 4.44
C VAL A 63 -13.70 -16.09 5.49
N VAL A 64 -13.80 -15.67 6.75
CA VAL A 64 -14.04 -16.57 7.89
C VAL A 64 -15.47 -16.52 8.40
N ARG A 65 -16.20 -15.43 8.12
CA ARG A 65 -17.59 -15.28 8.56
C ARG A 65 -18.40 -14.39 7.62
N ILE A 66 -19.64 -14.80 7.35
CA ILE A 66 -20.64 -13.99 6.64
C ILE A 66 -21.95 -14.05 7.43
N VAL A 67 -22.53 -12.89 7.74
CA VAL A 67 -23.81 -12.76 8.46
C VAL A 67 -24.74 -11.87 7.64
N LYS A 68 -25.98 -12.31 7.37
CA LYS A 68 -27.03 -11.48 6.77
C LYS A 68 -28.25 -11.46 7.68
N ASN A 69 -28.75 -10.28 8.05
CA ASN A 69 -29.94 -10.10 8.90
C ASN A 69 -29.87 -10.99 10.17
N ASN A 70 -28.72 -10.99 10.85
CA ASN A 70 -28.40 -11.81 12.01
C ASN A 70 -28.36 -13.34 11.77
N VAL A 71 -28.53 -13.80 10.52
CA VAL A 71 -28.37 -15.20 10.13
C VAL A 71 -26.94 -15.43 9.64
N VAL A 72 -26.23 -16.35 10.28
CA VAL A 72 -24.88 -16.75 9.87
C VAL A 72 -24.99 -17.62 8.62
N LEU A 73 -24.46 -17.12 7.50
CA LEU A 73 -24.42 -17.84 6.22
C LEU A 73 -23.12 -18.65 6.07
N LEU A 74 -22.04 -18.18 6.69
CA LEU A 74 -20.75 -18.85 6.70
C LEU A 74 -20.09 -18.66 8.06
N ASP A 75 -19.60 -19.74 8.64
CA ASP A 75 -18.73 -19.74 9.81
C ASP A 75 -17.59 -20.74 9.62
N ALA A 76 -16.45 -20.24 9.16
CA ALA A 76 -15.23 -21.00 8.92
C ALA A 76 -14.11 -20.63 9.90
N GLY A 77 -14.44 -19.91 10.98
CA GLY A 77 -13.46 -19.46 11.99
C GLY A 77 -12.78 -20.61 12.72
N GLY A 78 -13.42 -21.79 12.81
CA GLY A 78 -12.85 -23.00 13.41
C GLY A 78 -12.18 -23.97 12.43
N CYS A 79 -12.31 -23.76 11.12
CA CYS A 79 -11.69 -24.62 10.11
C CYS A 79 -10.25 -24.17 9.86
N ALA A 80 -9.36 -24.48 10.81
CA ALA A 80 -7.93 -24.50 10.55
C ALA A 80 -7.61 -25.67 9.61
N GLY A 81 -7.55 -25.40 8.32
CA GLY A 81 -6.97 -26.31 7.32
C GLY A 81 -7.97 -26.98 6.39
N SER A 82 -8.21 -26.37 5.22
CA SER A 82 -8.51 -27.11 3.98
C SER A 82 -8.56 -26.23 2.71
N GLY A 83 -7.83 -25.11 2.67
CA GLY A 83 -7.87 -24.27 1.47
C GLY A 83 -6.92 -23.09 1.45
N GLU A 84 -5.79 -23.16 2.16
CA GLU A 84 -4.67 -22.32 1.76
C GLU A 84 -4.18 -22.90 0.44
N GLU A 85 -4.36 -22.16 -0.67
CA GLU A 85 -3.42 -22.30 -1.78
C GLU A 85 -2.04 -22.18 -1.13
N SER A 86 -1.34 -23.31 -1.01
CA SER A 86 -0.01 -23.33 -0.44
C SER A 86 0.78 -22.32 -1.25
N ALA A 87 1.13 -21.19 -0.63
CA ALA A 87 1.97 -20.19 -1.26
C ALA A 87 3.17 -20.97 -1.78
N VAL A 88 3.37 -20.97 -3.09
CA VAL A 88 4.46 -21.72 -3.72
C VAL A 88 5.74 -21.17 -3.13
N SER A 89 6.34 -21.93 -2.22
CA SER A 89 7.53 -21.46 -1.52
C SER A 89 8.68 -21.39 -2.52
N LEU A 90 9.27 -20.20 -2.62
CA LEU A 90 10.46 -19.97 -3.43
C LEU A 90 11.74 -20.36 -2.68
N GLU A 91 11.64 -20.97 -1.50
CA GLU A 91 12.80 -21.35 -0.66
C GLU A 91 13.85 -22.18 -1.40
N ASN A 92 13.43 -23.01 -2.36
CA ASN A 92 14.31 -23.87 -3.16
C ASN A 92 14.59 -23.34 -4.57
N VAL A 93 14.19 -22.10 -4.87
CA VAL A 93 14.40 -21.48 -6.19
C VAL A 93 15.71 -20.70 -6.18
N THR A 94 16.61 -21.05 -7.10
CA THR A 94 17.91 -20.40 -7.28
C THR A 94 17.82 -19.23 -8.26
N LEU A 95 18.76 -18.28 -8.17
CA LEU A 95 18.85 -17.16 -9.12
C LEU A 95 19.02 -17.66 -10.57
N ALA A 96 19.79 -18.72 -10.79
CA ALA A 96 19.97 -19.32 -12.12
C ALA A 96 18.65 -19.79 -12.72
N GLN A 97 17.79 -20.44 -11.91
CA GLN A 97 16.45 -20.86 -12.36
C GLN A 97 15.52 -19.68 -12.65
N VAL A 98 15.62 -18.58 -11.89
CA VAL A 98 14.85 -17.36 -12.17
C VAL A 98 15.27 -16.73 -13.49
N VAL A 99 16.58 -16.67 -13.76
CA VAL A 99 17.11 -16.15 -15.03
C VAL A 99 16.69 -17.05 -16.19
N GLU A 100 16.85 -18.37 -16.05
CA GLU A 100 16.43 -19.34 -17.06
C GLU A 100 14.93 -19.21 -17.37
N PHE A 101 14.09 -19.11 -16.34
CA PHE A 101 12.65 -18.89 -16.51
C PHE A 101 12.37 -17.59 -17.29
N ALA A 102 13.03 -16.49 -16.92
CA ALA A 102 12.83 -15.19 -17.56
C ALA A 102 13.26 -15.19 -19.03
N GLU A 103 14.27 -15.98 -19.40
CA GLU A 103 14.75 -16.14 -20.78
C GLU A 103 13.87 -17.05 -21.63
N GLN A 104 13.20 -18.04 -21.02
CA GLN A 104 12.41 -19.05 -21.74
C GLN A 104 10.92 -18.71 -21.83
N VAL A 105 10.37 -17.97 -20.86
CA VAL A 105 8.93 -17.68 -20.81
C VAL A 105 8.54 -16.71 -21.94
N PRO A 106 7.39 -16.92 -22.63
CA PRO A 106 6.88 -15.94 -23.58
C PRO A 106 6.72 -14.56 -22.92
N PHE A 107 7.23 -13.52 -23.55
CA PHE A 107 7.28 -12.18 -22.97
C PHE A 107 5.89 -11.68 -22.54
N GLU A 108 4.83 -12.01 -23.29
CA GLU A 108 3.46 -11.60 -23.00
C GLU A 108 2.96 -12.12 -21.65
N ARG A 109 3.53 -13.23 -21.14
CA ARG A 109 3.18 -13.81 -19.83
C ARG A 109 3.79 -13.03 -18.66
N ILE A 110 4.87 -12.30 -18.89
CA ILE A 110 5.60 -11.56 -17.85
C ILE A 110 5.68 -10.05 -18.12
N SER A 111 5.07 -9.56 -19.20
CA SER A 111 5.13 -8.14 -19.59
C SER A 111 4.60 -7.22 -18.48
N PHE A 112 3.66 -7.70 -17.66
CA PHE A 112 3.12 -6.98 -16.50
C PHE A 112 4.19 -6.61 -15.46
N ILE A 113 5.32 -7.32 -15.39
CA ILE A 113 6.42 -7.01 -14.47
C ILE A 113 7.03 -5.63 -14.79
N LEU A 114 6.98 -5.18 -16.04
CA LEU A 114 7.48 -3.86 -16.43
C LEU A 114 6.64 -2.73 -15.79
N ASP A 115 5.33 -2.91 -15.64
CA ASP A 115 4.49 -1.96 -14.92
C ASP A 115 4.94 -1.84 -13.46
N ALA A 116 5.26 -2.98 -12.82
CA ALA A 116 5.79 -3.00 -11.46
C ALA A 116 7.18 -2.36 -11.37
N ALA A 117 8.04 -2.56 -12.37
CA ALA A 117 9.35 -1.92 -12.42
C ALA A 117 9.24 -0.38 -12.50
N LEU A 118 8.36 0.14 -13.36
CA LEU A 118 8.10 1.57 -13.47
C LEU A 118 7.54 2.15 -12.17
N LEU A 119 6.58 1.47 -11.55
CA LEU A 119 5.99 1.89 -10.29
C LEU A 119 7.02 1.89 -9.15
N ASN A 120 7.80 0.82 -9.02
CA ASN A 120 8.81 0.70 -7.98
C ASN A 120 9.93 1.72 -8.15
N ASP A 121 10.34 2.02 -9.38
CA ASP A 121 11.33 3.07 -9.63
C ASP A 121 10.80 4.46 -9.27
N ALA A 122 9.54 4.77 -9.62
CA ALA A 122 8.90 6.02 -9.23
C ALA A 122 8.78 6.15 -7.69
N LEU A 123 8.34 5.09 -7.01
CA LEU A 123 8.26 5.05 -5.55
C LEU A 123 9.64 5.19 -4.89
N SER A 124 10.66 4.57 -5.47
CA SER A 124 12.03 4.65 -4.98
C SER A 124 12.55 6.09 -5.02
N HIS A 125 12.40 6.77 -6.17
CA HIS A 125 12.77 8.18 -6.31
C HIS A 125 12.00 9.07 -5.34
N GLU A 126 10.70 8.85 -5.18
CA GLU A 126 9.86 9.62 -4.27
C GLU A 126 10.26 9.42 -2.80
N GLY A 127 10.59 8.19 -2.40
CA GLY A 127 11.08 7.85 -1.07
C GLY A 127 12.47 8.41 -0.74
N LEU A 128 13.28 8.70 -1.75
CA LEU A 128 14.56 9.40 -1.58
C LEU A 128 14.38 10.92 -1.49
N ARG A 129 13.35 11.46 -2.15
CA ARG A 129 13.10 12.90 -2.25
C ARG A 129 12.43 13.48 -1.01
N ALA A 130 11.44 12.78 -0.46
CA ALA A 130 10.56 13.29 0.58
C ALA A 130 10.58 12.44 1.86
N PRO A 131 10.22 13.02 3.01
CA PRO A 131 10.27 12.33 4.29
C PRO A 131 9.07 11.38 4.44
N TYR A 132 9.18 10.18 3.87
CA TYR A 132 8.22 9.09 4.09
C TYR A 132 8.75 8.03 5.05
N GLY A 133 7.85 7.39 5.80
CA GLY A 133 8.16 6.22 6.62
C GLY A 133 9.27 6.48 7.65
N LEU A 134 10.24 5.57 7.72
CA LEU A 134 11.39 5.65 8.63
C LEU A 134 12.61 6.31 7.99
N HIS A 135 12.50 6.75 6.74
CA HIS A 135 13.57 7.40 5.97
C HIS A 135 14.86 6.56 5.87
N ILE A 136 14.73 5.23 5.81
CA ILE A 136 15.88 4.32 5.76
C ILE A 136 16.64 4.53 4.45
N GLY A 137 15.94 4.50 3.31
CA GLY A 137 16.56 4.68 1.99
C GLY A 137 17.26 6.04 1.87
N ALA A 138 16.59 7.11 2.26
CA ALA A 138 17.16 8.47 2.23
C ALA A 138 18.35 8.63 3.20
N THR A 139 18.33 7.96 4.36
CA THR A 139 19.45 7.98 5.30
C THR A 139 20.66 7.26 4.73
N LEU A 140 20.48 6.06 4.18
CA LEU A 140 21.56 5.30 3.55
C LEU A 140 22.17 6.06 2.36
N GLN A 141 21.33 6.74 1.56
CA GLN A 141 21.78 7.64 0.50
C GLN A 141 22.71 8.74 1.03
N ARG A 142 22.34 9.42 2.12
CA ARG A 142 23.19 10.45 2.75
C ARG A 142 24.49 9.86 3.31
N GLN A 143 24.45 8.68 3.91
CA GLN A 143 25.66 8.01 4.41
C GLN A 143 26.63 7.69 3.26
N ARG A 144 26.10 7.26 2.11
CA ARG A 144 26.88 7.05 0.89
C ARG A 144 27.50 8.33 0.34
N GLU A 145 26.75 9.43 0.32
CA GLU A 145 27.27 10.74 -0.10
C GLU A 145 28.36 11.26 0.83
N ARG A 146 28.28 10.94 2.12
CA ARG A 146 29.31 11.23 3.13
C ARG A 146 30.51 10.29 3.09
N GLY A 147 30.53 9.31 2.18
CA GLY A 147 31.60 8.33 2.05
C GLY A 147 31.61 7.25 3.15
N LEU A 148 30.52 7.13 3.92
CA LEU A 148 30.37 6.14 4.99
C LEU A 148 29.77 4.81 4.51
N LEU A 149 29.24 4.80 3.28
CA LEU A 149 28.74 3.61 2.59
C LEU A 149 29.32 3.55 1.18
N ALA A 150 29.63 2.34 0.69
CA ALA A 150 30.17 2.14 -0.64
C ALA A 150 29.17 2.52 -1.75
N LYS A 151 29.70 2.87 -2.93
CA LYS A 151 28.92 3.06 -4.16
C LYS A 151 29.02 1.80 -5.01
N ASP A 152 28.29 0.78 -4.61
CA ASP A 152 28.23 -0.52 -5.30
C ASP A 152 26.78 -0.98 -5.52
N LEU A 153 26.63 -2.05 -6.30
CA LEU A 153 25.33 -2.60 -6.67
C LEU A 153 24.50 -2.98 -5.45
N LEU A 154 25.13 -3.56 -4.42
CA LEU A 154 24.43 -3.97 -3.19
C LEU A 154 23.85 -2.75 -2.47
N SER A 155 24.66 -1.69 -2.31
CA SER A 155 24.22 -0.45 -1.69
C SER A 155 23.11 0.22 -2.49
N ASP A 156 23.20 0.21 -3.83
CA ASP A 156 22.13 0.69 -4.71
C ASP A 156 20.82 -0.09 -4.50
N ILE A 157 20.87 -1.42 -4.48
CA ILE A 157 19.69 -2.27 -4.26
C ILE A 157 19.05 -1.95 -2.90
N ILE A 158 19.83 -1.91 -1.83
CA ILE A 158 19.31 -1.65 -0.47
C ILE A 158 18.68 -0.26 -0.39
N ILE A 159 19.36 0.76 -0.90
CA ILE A 159 18.84 2.14 -0.89
C ILE A 159 17.53 2.22 -1.67
N ARG A 160 17.52 1.70 -2.90
CA ARG A 160 16.37 1.78 -3.81
C ARG A 160 15.15 1.05 -3.26
N THR A 161 15.34 -0.17 -2.75
CA THR A 161 14.26 -1.01 -2.20
C THR A 161 13.70 -0.44 -0.90
N SER A 162 14.57 0.02 0.00
CA SER A 162 14.14 0.65 1.26
C SER A 162 13.37 1.94 1.01
N ALA A 163 13.85 2.79 0.09
CA ALA A 163 13.15 4.03 -0.26
C ALA A 163 11.76 3.78 -0.88
N ALA A 164 11.65 2.80 -1.78
CA ALA A 164 10.36 2.44 -2.36
C ALA A 164 9.36 1.94 -1.30
N SER A 165 9.85 1.16 -0.32
CA SER A 165 9.05 0.70 0.82
C SER A 165 8.60 1.86 1.72
N ASP A 166 9.53 2.76 2.07
CA ASP A 166 9.23 3.97 2.84
C ASP A 166 8.16 4.83 2.16
N ALA A 167 8.27 5.07 0.85
CA ALA A 167 7.25 5.81 0.10
C ALA A 167 5.91 5.06 0.06
N ARG A 168 5.93 3.73 -0.11
CA ARG A 168 4.71 2.93 -0.16
C ARG A 168 3.93 2.97 1.15
N ILE A 169 4.63 2.80 2.28
CA ILE A 169 4.02 2.75 3.62
C ILE A 169 3.74 4.17 4.14
N GLY A 170 4.68 5.11 3.94
CA GLY A 170 4.52 6.50 4.36
C GLY A 170 3.32 7.19 3.71
N ARG A 171 2.97 6.84 2.47
CA ARG A 171 1.76 7.36 1.81
C ARG A 171 0.45 6.92 2.50
N SER A 172 0.41 5.77 3.17
CA SER A 172 -0.77 5.38 3.96
C SER A 172 -0.87 6.15 5.29
N LEU A 173 0.27 6.51 5.88
CA LEU A 173 0.33 7.33 7.10
C LEU A 173 -0.14 8.78 6.83
N PHE A 174 0.36 9.43 5.76
CA PHE A 174 0.00 10.81 5.42
C PHE A 174 -1.35 10.98 4.73
N ALA A 175 -2.01 9.91 4.27
CA ALA A 175 -3.42 10.01 3.83
C ALA A 175 -4.38 10.38 4.98
N SER A 176 -3.92 10.21 6.22
CA SER A 176 -4.63 10.56 7.45
C SER A 176 -4.45 12.04 7.85
N ASP A 177 -3.41 12.71 7.33
CA ASP A 177 -3.11 14.12 7.59
C ASP A 177 -3.44 14.98 6.38
N GLU A 178 -4.16 16.07 6.62
CA GLU A 178 -4.95 16.85 5.66
C GLU A 178 -4.13 17.72 4.67
N GLN A 179 -2.96 17.28 4.20
CA GLN A 179 -2.03 18.13 3.42
C GLN A 179 -1.54 17.57 2.08
N PHE A 180 -2.06 16.45 1.57
CA PHE A 180 -1.65 15.98 0.24
C PHE A 180 -2.58 16.48 -0.88
N ARG A 181 -2.26 17.65 -1.45
CA ARG A 181 -2.73 18.07 -2.78
C ARG A 181 -1.85 17.40 -3.83
N PHE A 182 -2.44 16.55 -4.67
CA PHE A 182 -1.80 16.10 -5.90
C PHE A 182 -1.54 17.30 -6.81
N GLY A 183 -0.36 17.30 -7.45
CA GLY A 183 0.24 18.45 -8.11
C GLY A 183 -0.66 19.25 -9.06
N GLU A 184 -0.73 20.54 -8.78
CA GLU A 184 -0.91 21.60 -9.79
C GLU A 184 0.50 22.13 -10.16
N PRO A 185 0.79 22.41 -11.44
CA PRO A 185 2.04 23.05 -11.82
C PRO A 185 1.98 24.56 -11.59
N GLY A 186 2.80 25.04 -10.64
CA GLY A 186 3.36 26.39 -10.65
C GLY A 186 2.67 27.44 -9.79
N ASP A 187 3.41 27.97 -8.80
CA ASP A 187 3.55 29.43 -8.67
C ASP A 187 4.91 29.75 -8.01
N CYS A 188 5.93 29.95 -8.85
CA CYS A 188 7.17 30.57 -8.42
C CYS A 188 6.91 32.07 -8.25
N ARG A 189 6.44 32.51 -7.07
CA ARG A 189 6.46 33.93 -6.71
C ARG A 189 7.66 34.25 -5.85
N HIS A 190 8.58 34.99 -6.45
CA HIS A 190 9.63 35.74 -5.79
C HIS A 190 9.07 36.58 -4.64
N HIS A 191 9.65 36.42 -3.45
CA HIS A 191 9.57 37.45 -2.42
C HIS A 191 10.43 38.64 -2.85
N ALA A 192 9.79 39.65 -3.43
CA ALA A 192 10.34 41.01 -3.44
C ALA A 192 10.01 41.64 -2.07
N SER A 193 11.01 41.69 -1.18
CA SER A 193 10.93 42.49 0.04
C SER A 193 11.25 43.95 -0.29
N GLY A 194 10.21 44.78 -0.36
CA GLY A 194 10.34 46.22 -0.19
C GLY A 194 10.41 46.53 1.31
N GLY A 195 11.52 47.12 1.73
CA GLY A 195 11.68 47.71 3.07
C GLY A 195 12.17 49.14 2.90
N GLY A 196 11.27 50.09 3.13
CA GLY A 196 11.62 51.50 3.26
C GLY A 196 12.27 51.78 4.61
N GLY A 197 13.23 52.70 4.58
CA GLY A 197 13.99 53.25 5.68
C GLY A 197 15.08 54.14 5.12
#